data_AF-A0A8H7RGC7-F1
#
_entry.id   AF-A0A8H7RGC7-F1
#
_cell.length_a   1.000
_cell.length_b   1.000
_cell.length_c   1.000
_cell.angle_alpha   90.00
_cell.angle_beta   90.00
_cell.angle_gamma   90.00
#
_symmetry.space_group_name_H-M   'P 1'
#
loop_
_entity.id
_entity.type
_entity.pdbx_description
1 polymer ?
#
loop_
_entity_poly.entity_id
_entity_poly.type
_entity_poly.pdbx_seq_one_letter_code
_entity_poly.pdbx_strand_id
1 'polypeptide(L)'
;MKLFVVLFSLMAVVLCELQGEFELQHMHDDHHIEVTDEVTFFKIHDLDGDGFWDEQELKSMYGLERSIDPNAQHIKVIIDRVYKDMDMNKDRYISMDEYITSKLPILTQLDKEREHRWKQEEMDKHVDKSFVNISPGLFRQEGANYVPNKFKA
;
A
#
# COMPACT_ATOMS: atom_id res chain seq x y z
N MET A 1 13.14 -4.25 -53.34
CA MET A 1 12.53 -5.42 -52.66
C MET A 1 13.49 -5.93 -51.60
N LYS A 2 12.99 -6.13 -50.37
CA LYS A 2 13.61 -6.87 -49.24
C LYS A 2 14.79 -6.19 -48.49
N LEU A 3 14.53 -5.22 -47.61
CA LEU A 3 15.40 -5.00 -46.42
C LEU A 3 14.82 -4.16 -45.24
N PHE A 4 13.50 -4.01 -45.08
CA PHE A 4 12.96 -3.22 -43.95
C PHE A 4 11.99 -3.95 -43.04
N VAL A 5 11.83 -5.26 -43.20
CA VAL A 5 10.84 -6.04 -42.41
C VAL A 5 11.44 -6.66 -41.14
N VAL A 6 12.76 -6.59 -40.92
CA VAL A 6 13.40 -7.29 -39.80
C VAL A 6 13.57 -6.40 -38.56
N LEU A 7 13.50 -5.07 -38.67
CA LEU A 7 13.67 -4.18 -37.52
C LEU A 7 12.42 -4.10 -36.62
N PHE A 8 11.24 -4.38 -37.18
CA PHE A 8 9.98 -4.37 -36.43
C PHE A 8 9.76 -5.63 -35.57
N SER A 9 10.52 -6.70 -35.85
CA SER A 9 10.40 -7.96 -35.11
C SER A 9 11.18 -7.99 -33.80
N LEU A 10 12.14 -7.07 -33.58
CA LEU A 10 12.93 -7.03 -32.34
C LEU A 10 12.25 -6.21 -31.23
N MET A 11 11.32 -5.31 -31.58
CA MET A 11 10.56 -4.48 -30.63
C MET A 11 9.29 -5.16 -30.12
N ALA A 12 8.96 -6.37 -30.59
CA ALA A 12 7.81 -7.13 -30.13
C ALA A 12 8.11 -8.07 -28.95
N VAL A 13 9.40 -8.26 -28.60
CA VAL A 13 9.83 -9.21 -27.56
C VAL A 13 10.10 -8.53 -26.21
N VAL A 14 10.00 -7.19 -26.12
CA VAL A 14 10.40 -6.43 -24.91
C VAL A 14 9.20 -5.91 -24.09
N LEU A 15 7.97 -6.10 -24.54
CA LEU A 15 6.75 -5.71 -23.80
C LEU A 15 6.03 -6.91 -23.17
N CYS A 16 6.79 -7.86 -22.60
CA CYS A 16 6.20 -8.67 -21.53
C CYS A 16 6.22 -7.77 -20.28
N GLU A 17 5.35 -6.76 -20.30
CA GLU A 17 5.13 -5.90 -19.14
C GLU A 17 4.68 -6.79 -17.99
N LEU A 18 5.39 -6.66 -16.87
CA LEU A 18 5.22 -7.41 -15.64
C LEU A 18 3.76 -7.30 -15.18
N GLN A 19 2.93 -8.29 -15.53
CA GLN A 19 1.56 -8.36 -15.05
C GLN A 19 1.61 -8.74 -13.56
N GLY A 20 0.99 -7.93 -12.70
CA GLY A 20 0.90 -8.20 -11.26
C GLY A 20 1.96 -7.52 -10.38
N GLU A 21 2.53 -6.37 -10.79
CA GLU A 21 3.56 -5.68 -9.99
C GLU A 21 3.07 -5.33 -8.58
N PHE A 22 1.80 -4.93 -8.42
CA PHE A 22 1.22 -4.69 -7.10
C PHE A 22 1.16 -5.98 -6.28
N GLU A 23 0.60 -7.05 -6.83
CA GLU A 23 0.43 -8.33 -6.16
C GLU A 23 1.77 -8.96 -5.78
N LEU A 24 2.76 -8.91 -6.68
CA LEU A 24 4.11 -9.40 -6.42
C LEU A 24 4.78 -8.61 -5.29
N GLN A 25 4.71 -7.27 -5.34
CA GLN A 25 5.31 -6.43 -4.32
C GLN A 25 4.62 -6.64 -2.96
N HIS A 26 3.31 -6.72 -2.94
CA HIS A 26 2.51 -6.94 -1.74
C HIS A 26 2.81 -8.30 -1.10
N MET A 27 2.80 -9.37 -1.89
CA MET A 27 3.11 -10.71 -1.37
C MET A 27 4.55 -10.83 -0.88
N HIS A 28 5.49 -10.13 -1.52
CA HIS A 28 6.88 -10.07 -1.06
C HIS A 28 7.01 -9.30 0.27
N ASP A 29 6.49 -8.07 0.32
CA ASP A 29 6.70 -7.16 1.45
C ASP A 29 5.89 -7.54 2.69
N ASP A 30 4.64 -7.98 2.50
CA ASP A 30 3.68 -8.17 3.59
C ASP A 30 3.53 -9.66 3.97
N HIS A 31 3.73 -10.59 3.01
CA HIS A 31 3.56 -12.04 3.23
C HIS A 31 4.83 -12.88 3.09
N HIS A 32 5.96 -12.31 2.65
CA HIS A 32 7.22 -13.02 2.38
C HIS A 32 7.08 -14.21 1.39
N ILE A 33 6.19 -14.09 0.40
CA ILE A 33 5.93 -15.10 -0.64
C ILE A 33 6.42 -14.56 -1.99
N GLU A 34 7.39 -15.24 -2.60
CA GLU A 34 8.02 -14.78 -3.86
C GLU A 34 7.25 -15.19 -5.13
N VAL A 35 6.38 -16.20 -5.05
CA VAL A 35 5.62 -16.71 -6.20
C VAL A 35 4.18 -16.96 -5.78
N THR A 36 3.27 -16.25 -6.43
CA THR A 36 1.83 -16.46 -6.33
C THR A 36 1.21 -16.32 -7.71
N ASP A 37 0.34 -17.25 -8.08
CA ASP A 37 -0.57 -17.06 -9.22
C ASP A 37 -1.78 -16.21 -8.80
N GLU A 38 -2.58 -15.74 -9.77
CA GLU A 38 -3.75 -14.91 -9.51
C GLU A 38 -4.76 -15.58 -8.57
N VAL A 39 -5.04 -16.86 -8.77
CA VAL A 39 -6.07 -17.58 -8.00
C VAL A 39 -5.63 -17.70 -6.55
N THR A 40 -4.34 -17.97 -6.32
CA THR A 40 -3.77 -18.01 -4.98
C THR A 40 -3.83 -16.64 -4.31
N PHE A 41 -3.47 -15.57 -5.01
CA PHE A 41 -3.56 -14.20 -4.48
C PHE A 41 -5.00 -13.86 -4.07
N PHE A 42 -5.98 -14.18 -4.93
CA PHE A 42 -7.39 -13.96 -4.65
C PHE A 42 -7.82 -14.64 -3.35
N LYS A 43 -7.55 -15.94 -3.24
CA LYS A 43 -7.99 -16.76 -2.10
C LYS A 43 -7.33 -16.43 -0.77
N ILE A 44 -6.11 -15.88 -0.77
CA ILE A 44 -5.45 -15.49 0.48
C ILE A 44 -6.06 -14.21 1.05
N HIS A 45 -6.61 -13.34 0.20
CA HIS A 45 -7.21 -12.06 0.61
C HIS A 45 -8.74 -12.07 0.66
N ASP A 46 -9.38 -13.15 0.22
CA ASP A 46 -10.76 -13.51 0.55
C ASP A 46 -10.78 -14.02 2.00
N LEU A 47 -10.90 -13.08 2.94
CA LEU A 47 -10.71 -13.30 4.37
C LEU A 47 -11.87 -14.05 5.01
N ASP A 48 -13.09 -13.86 4.50
CA ASP A 48 -14.28 -14.55 4.99
C ASP A 48 -14.69 -15.78 4.15
N GLY A 49 -14.07 -15.96 2.97
CA GLY A 49 -14.20 -17.15 2.14
C GLY A 49 -15.49 -17.17 1.32
N ASP A 50 -16.12 -16.01 1.09
CA ASP A 50 -17.37 -15.91 0.33
C ASP A 50 -17.17 -15.90 -1.19
N GLY A 51 -15.91 -15.84 -1.65
CA GLY A 51 -15.52 -15.86 -3.06
C GLY A 51 -15.50 -14.48 -3.73
N PHE A 52 -15.56 -13.40 -2.94
CA PHE A 52 -15.48 -12.02 -3.40
C PHE A 52 -14.41 -11.26 -2.61
N TRP A 53 -13.99 -10.11 -3.14
CA TRP A 53 -13.38 -9.07 -2.29
C TRP A 53 -14.36 -7.94 -2.05
N ASP A 54 -14.63 -7.68 -0.77
CA ASP A 54 -15.42 -6.56 -0.32
C ASP A 54 -14.55 -5.33 0.02
N GLU A 55 -15.18 -4.25 0.49
CA GLU A 55 -14.46 -3.03 0.85
C GLU A 55 -13.50 -3.24 2.03
N GLN A 56 -13.82 -4.14 2.96
CA GLN A 56 -13.01 -4.43 4.13
C GLN A 56 -11.74 -5.21 3.76
N GLU A 57 -11.82 -6.13 2.81
CA GLU A 57 -10.70 -6.90 2.29
C GLU A 57 -9.79 -6.04 1.42
N LEU A 58 -10.37 -5.17 0.58
CA LEU A 58 -9.59 -4.15 -0.15
C LEU A 58 -8.87 -3.19 0.82
N LYS A 59 -9.51 -2.81 1.93
CA LYS A 59 -8.87 -2.02 3.01
C LYS A 59 -7.75 -2.78 3.70
N SER A 60 -7.85 -4.11 3.81
CA SER A 60 -6.78 -4.93 4.38
C SER A 60 -5.53 -4.83 3.51
N MET A 61 -5.66 -5.15 2.22
CA MET A 61 -4.55 -5.14 1.26
C MET A 61 -3.89 -3.76 1.10
N TYR A 62 -4.69 -2.71 0.88
CA TYR A 62 -4.13 -1.38 0.61
C TYR A 62 -3.76 -0.58 1.87
N GLY A 63 -4.31 -0.96 3.01
CA GLY A 63 -4.20 -0.24 4.27
C GLY A 63 -3.50 -1.06 5.36
N LEU A 64 -4.25 -1.97 5.97
CA LEU A 64 -3.87 -2.66 7.21
C LEU A 64 -2.54 -3.40 7.09
N GLU A 65 -2.37 -4.20 6.04
CA GLU A 65 -1.18 -5.02 5.82
C GLU A 65 0.06 -4.15 5.59
N ARG A 66 -0.15 -2.98 4.97
CA ARG A 66 0.88 -1.95 4.73
C ARG A 66 1.13 -1.04 5.94
N SER A 67 0.54 -1.36 7.11
CA SER A 67 0.60 -0.55 8.34
C SER A 67 0.08 0.88 8.17
N ILE A 68 -0.95 1.07 7.34
CA ILE A 68 -1.65 2.34 7.11
C ILE A 68 -3.06 2.25 7.70
N ASP A 69 -3.58 3.37 8.24
CA ASP A 69 -4.97 3.42 8.69
C ASP A 69 -5.90 3.12 7.49
N PRO A 70 -6.70 2.03 7.52
CA PRO A 70 -7.59 1.66 6.42
C PRO A 70 -8.69 2.70 6.17
N ASN A 71 -8.93 3.61 7.11
CA ASN A 71 -9.89 4.71 6.99
C ASN A 71 -9.25 6.01 6.48
N ALA A 72 -7.94 6.03 6.23
CA ALA A 72 -7.28 7.21 5.71
C ALA A 72 -7.85 7.58 4.33
N GLN A 73 -8.04 8.87 4.08
CA GLN A 73 -8.71 9.36 2.87
C GLN A 73 -8.06 8.85 1.57
N HIS A 74 -6.73 8.71 1.54
CA HIS A 74 -6.02 8.24 0.36
C HIS A 74 -6.28 6.74 0.08
N ILE A 75 -6.51 5.92 1.10
CA ILE A 75 -6.93 4.51 0.95
C ILE A 75 -8.30 4.44 0.28
N LYS A 76 -9.26 5.26 0.71
CA LYS A 76 -10.57 5.34 0.06
C LYS A 76 -10.46 5.69 -1.42
N VAL A 77 -9.57 6.61 -1.80
CA VAL A 77 -9.36 6.97 -3.22
C VAL A 77 -8.74 5.84 -4.03
N ILE A 78 -7.91 4.99 -3.41
CA ILE A 78 -7.39 3.78 -4.05
C ILE A 78 -8.53 2.79 -4.29
N ILE A 79 -9.32 2.48 -3.26
CA ILE A 79 -10.46 1.55 -3.33
C ILE A 79 -11.51 2.01 -4.36
N ASP A 80 -11.84 3.31 -4.37
CA ASP A 80 -12.79 3.85 -5.36
C ASP A 80 -12.29 3.66 -6.81
N ARG A 81 -10.97 3.61 -7.04
CA ARG A 81 -10.40 3.26 -8.36
C ARG A 81 -10.45 1.76 -8.63
N VAL A 82 -10.19 0.91 -7.64
CA VAL A 82 -10.35 -0.55 -7.78
C VAL A 82 -11.75 -0.86 -8.30
N TYR A 83 -12.80 -0.38 -7.62
CA TYR A 83 -14.17 -0.59 -8.08
C TYR A 83 -14.43 0.01 -9.47
N LYS A 84 -13.92 1.23 -9.73
CA LYS A 84 -14.11 1.84 -11.05
C LYS A 84 -13.54 1.00 -12.19
N ASP A 85 -12.40 0.35 -11.97
CA ASP A 85 -11.64 -0.33 -13.00
C ASP A 85 -12.00 -1.83 -13.11
N MET A 86 -12.55 -2.42 -12.05
CA MET A 86 -12.75 -3.88 -11.95
C MET A 86 -14.20 -4.32 -11.71
N ASP A 87 -15.02 -3.56 -10.97
CA ASP A 87 -16.41 -3.93 -10.63
C ASP A 87 -17.33 -3.66 -11.83
N MET A 88 -17.46 -4.66 -12.68
CA MET A 88 -18.16 -4.57 -13.97
C MET A 88 -19.67 -4.56 -13.77
N ASN A 89 -20.16 -5.30 -12.77
CA ASN A 89 -21.58 -5.45 -12.50
C ASN A 89 -22.13 -4.37 -11.52
N LYS A 90 -21.24 -3.61 -10.86
CA LYS A 90 -21.50 -2.51 -9.93
C LYS A 90 -22.15 -2.94 -8.62
N ASP A 91 -21.83 -4.12 -8.11
CA ASP A 91 -22.35 -4.62 -6.84
C ASP A 91 -21.47 -4.25 -5.63
N ARG A 92 -20.33 -3.60 -5.85
CA ARG A 92 -19.29 -3.29 -4.84
C ARG A 92 -18.61 -4.52 -4.24
N TYR A 93 -18.59 -5.62 -4.97
CA TYR A 93 -17.74 -6.76 -4.73
C TYR A 93 -16.82 -6.94 -5.95
N ILE A 94 -15.65 -7.53 -5.73
CA ILE A 94 -14.78 -7.96 -6.81
C ILE A 94 -14.81 -9.48 -6.85
N SER A 95 -15.46 -10.04 -7.85
CA SER A 95 -15.44 -11.48 -8.08
C SER A 95 -14.08 -11.94 -8.63
N MET A 96 -13.77 -13.24 -8.49
CA MET A 96 -12.58 -13.83 -9.12
C MET A 96 -12.56 -13.59 -10.63
N ASP A 97 -13.71 -13.68 -11.31
CA ASP A 97 -13.83 -13.45 -12.75
C ASP A 97 -13.48 -12.01 -13.14
N GLU A 98 -13.90 -11.02 -12.35
CA GLU A 98 -13.51 -9.63 -12.53
C GLU A 98 -12.01 -9.41 -12.31
N TYR A 99 -11.44 -10.04 -11.28
CA TYR A 99 -10.01 -9.95 -10.97
C TYR A 99 -9.10 -10.62 -12.01
N ILE A 100 -9.49 -11.75 -12.59
CA ILE A 100 -8.70 -12.37 -13.68
C ILE A 100 -8.81 -11.57 -14.98
N THR A 101 -9.90 -10.80 -15.15
CA THR A 101 -10.15 -9.99 -16.35
C THR A 101 -9.45 -8.63 -16.29
N SER A 102 -9.35 -8.06 -15.09
CA SER A 102 -8.76 -6.75 -14.80
C SER A 102 -7.80 -6.85 -13.62
N LYS A 103 -6.58 -6.33 -13.76
CA LYS A 103 -5.60 -6.35 -12.66
C LYS A 103 -5.86 -5.25 -11.64
N LEU A 104 -5.40 -5.48 -10.41
CA LEU A 104 -5.43 -4.47 -9.37
C LEU A 104 -4.63 -3.22 -9.81
N PRO A 105 -5.15 -2.01 -9.54
CA PRO A 105 -4.44 -0.79 -9.90
C PRO A 105 -3.17 -0.64 -9.06
N ILE A 106 -2.05 -0.36 -9.73
CA ILE A 106 -0.78 -0.05 -9.10
C ILE A 106 -0.90 1.28 -8.32
N LEU A 107 -0.24 1.35 -7.18
CA LEU A 107 -0.10 2.59 -6.42
C LEU A 107 0.65 3.65 -7.26
N THR A 108 -0.07 4.70 -7.64
CA THR A 108 0.50 5.79 -8.43
C THR A 108 1.47 6.61 -7.59
N GLN A 109 2.30 7.41 -8.26
CA GLN A 109 3.17 8.36 -7.59
C GLN A 109 2.39 9.30 -6.65
N LEU A 110 1.20 9.73 -7.07
CA LEU A 110 0.32 10.57 -6.27
C LEU A 110 -0.19 9.85 -5.01
N ASP A 111 -0.42 8.54 -5.06
CA ASP A 111 -0.83 7.76 -3.90
C ASP A 111 0.29 7.66 -2.88
N LYS A 112 1.51 7.38 -3.35
CA LYS A 112 2.72 7.35 -2.52
C LYS A 112 2.96 8.70 -1.85
N GLU A 113 2.82 9.81 -2.59
CA GLU A 113 2.93 11.15 -2.03
C GLU A 113 1.87 11.47 -0.98
N ARG A 114 0.62 11.06 -1.21
CA ARG A 114 -0.47 11.24 -0.22
C ARG A 114 -0.21 10.45 1.05
N GLU A 115 0.29 9.23 0.92
CA GLU A 115 0.65 8.40 2.07
C GLU A 115 1.84 9.00 2.84
N HIS A 116 2.88 9.48 2.15
CA HIS A 116 4.00 10.17 2.80
C HIS A 116 3.54 11.41 3.56
N ARG A 117 2.65 12.22 2.97
CA ARG A 117 2.06 13.38 3.67
C ARG A 117 1.25 12.94 4.89
N TRP A 118 0.41 11.92 4.76
CA TRP A 118 -0.37 11.38 5.88
C TRP A 118 0.53 10.91 7.02
N LYS A 119 1.63 10.21 6.72
CA LYS A 119 2.63 9.78 7.72
C LYS A 119 3.29 10.97 8.44
N GLN A 120 3.62 12.04 7.72
CA GLN A 120 4.17 13.27 8.32
C GLN A 120 3.16 13.93 9.25
N GLU A 121 1.91 14.10 8.81
CA GLU A 121 0.84 14.69 9.61
C GLU A 121 0.55 13.87 10.87
N GLU A 122 0.54 12.53 10.77
CA GLU A 122 0.38 11.64 11.93
C GLU A 122 1.54 11.76 12.92
N MET A 123 2.78 11.85 12.44
CA MET A 123 3.95 12.06 13.28
C MET A 123 3.88 13.41 14.01
N ASP A 124 3.50 14.48 13.31
CA ASP A 124 3.39 15.83 13.89
C ASP A 124 2.33 15.88 15.00
N LYS A 125 1.20 15.18 14.85
CA LYS A 125 0.19 15.04 15.90
C LYS A 125 0.73 14.35 17.16
N HIS A 126 1.63 13.38 17.00
CA HIS A 126 2.27 12.70 18.14
C HIS A 126 3.31 13.59 18.82
N VAL A 127 4.04 14.39 18.03
CA VAL A 127 5.01 15.35 18.55
C VAL A 127 4.31 16.43 19.38
N ASP A 128 3.24 17.04 18.89
CA ASP A 128 2.48 18.08 19.62
C ASP A 128 1.95 17.56 20.97
N LYS A 129 1.36 16.35 20.97
CA LYS A 129 0.91 15.68 22.21
C LYS A 129 2.05 15.40 23.19
N SER A 130 3.27 15.14 22.71
CA SER A 130 4.43 14.93 23.58
C SER A 130 4.87 16.22 24.27
N PHE A 131 4.80 17.37 23.58
CA PHE A 131 5.14 18.68 24.14
C PHE A 131 4.09 19.20 25.13
N VAL A 132 2.80 18.94 24.88
CA VAL A 132 1.71 19.33 25.80
C VAL A 132 1.73 18.51 27.10
N ASN A 133 2.23 17.27 27.07
CA ASN A 133 2.35 16.41 28.25
C ASN A 133 3.61 16.65 29.10
N ILE A 134 4.57 17.46 28.62
CA ILE A 134 5.65 17.98 29.47
C ILE A 134 5.06 19.19 30.22
N SER A 135 4.80 19.03 31.52
CA SER A 135 4.20 20.08 32.36
C SER A 135 4.88 21.45 32.15
N PRO A 136 4.17 22.59 32.23
CA PRO A 136 4.73 23.93 32.02
C PRO A 136 5.86 24.34 32.98
N GLY A 137 6.22 23.50 33.94
CA GLY A 137 7.24 23.75 34.96
C GLY A 137 8.68 23.37 34.57
N LEU A 138 8.94 22.82 33.39
CA LEU A 138 10.27 22.31 33.01
C LEU A 138 11.06 23.25 32.07
N PHE A 139 10.86 24.56 32.16
CA PHE A 139 11.77 25.55 31.58
C PHE A 139 12.20 26.58 32.61
N ARG A 140 12.87 26.13 33.67
CA ARG A 140 13.88 26.90 34.37
C ARG A 140 14.80 25.97 35.17
N GLN A 141 15.95 25.63 34.60
CA GLN A 141 17.24 25.86 35.25
C GLN A 141 18.38 25.63 34.27
N GLU A 142 19.26 26.62 34.25
CA GLU A 142 20.53 26.63 33.53
C GLU A 142 21.47 25.54 34.03
N GLY A 143 22.28 25.00 33.11
CA GLY A 143 23.61 24.44 33.38
C GLY A 143 23.79 23.52 34.59
N ALA A 144 23.51 22.22 34.43
CA ALA A 144 24.22 21.19 35.19
C ALA A 144 24.31 19.90 34.36
N ASN A 145 25.52 19.40 34.16
CA ASN A 145 25.81 18.15 33.47
C ASN A 145 25.09 16.98 34.14
N TYR A 146 24.02 16.50 33.53
CA TYR A 146 23.35 15.27 33.94
C TYR A 146 24.10 14.06 33.35
N VAL A 147 24.73 13.26 34.22
CA VAL A 147 25.32 11.96 33.85
C VAL A 147 24.35 10.85 34.29
N PRO A 148 23.81 10.04 33.35
CA PRO A 148 22.91 8.93 33.69
C PRO A 148 23.59 7.92 34.63
N ASN A 149 22.82 7.34 35.55
CA ASN A 149 23.34 6.48 36.63
C ASN A 149 24.10 5.23 36.13
N LYS A 150 23.84 4.76 34.90
CA LYS A 150 24.58 3.65 34.28
C LYS A 150 26.04 3.97 33.91
N PHE A 151 26.43 5.24 33.98
CA PHE A 151 27.78 5.73 33.69
C PHE A 151 28.53 6.23 34.93
N LYS A 152 27.98 6.00 36.13
CA LYS A 152 28.69 6.25 37.40
C LYS A 152 29.34 4.93 37.82
N ALA A 153 30.67 4.92 37.89
CA ALA A 153 31.47 3.77 38.33
C ALA A 153 31.34 3.53 39.84
#